data_AF-A0A431ID86-F1
#
_entry.id   AF-A0A431ID86-F1
#
_cell.length_a   1.000
_cell.length_b   1.000
_cell.length_c   1.000
_cell.angle_alpha   90.00
_cell.angle_beta   90.00
_cell.angle_gamma   90.00
#
_symmetry.space_group_name_H-M   'P 1'
#
loop_
_entity.id
_entity.type
_entity.pdbx_description
1 polymer ?
#
loop_
_entity_poly.entity_id
_entity_poly.type
_entity_poly.pdbx_seq_one_letter_code
_entity_poly.pdbx_strand_id
1 'polypeptide(L)'
;MNKLETLLKLNKMKITKVAKKNENGPDIWVLKNGVPYSIEVKKCKITKRNSVQVPPVEKNRRNDDFIAIIHPSGYILFEPMKHHLSSCTPKGYRTLWS
;
A
#
# COMPACT_ATOMS: atom_id res chain seq x y z
N MET A 1 7.42 -8.55 -15.09
CA MET A 1 6.50 -7.40 -14.90
C MET A 1 6.05 -7.39 -13.45
N ASN A 2 6.22 -6.29 -12.73
CA ASN A 2 5.89 -6.23 -11.29
C ASN A 2 4.36 -6.37 -11.12
N LYS A 3 3.88 -7.25 -10.23
CA LYS A 3 2.43 -7.48 -10.03
C LYS A 3 1.68 -6.19 -9.68
N LEU A 4 2.35 -5.28 -8.97
CA LEU A 4 1.79 -3.96 -8.62
C LEU A 4 1.59 -3.08 -9.86
N GLU A 5 2.55 -3.03 -10.79
CA GLU A 5 2.42 -2.29 -12.05
C GLU A 5 1.24 -2.79 -12.88
N THR A 6 1.04 -4.11 -12.90
CA THR A 6 -0.09 -4.74 -13.60
C THR A 6 -1.41 -4.29 -12.98
N LEU A 7 -1.52 -4.33 -11.65
CA LEU A 7 -2.70 -3.87 -10.92
C LEU A 7 -2.98 -2.38 -11.16
N LEU A 8 -1.96 -1.52 -11.12
CA LEU A 8 -2.12 -0.09 -11.40
C LEU A 8 -2.59 0.16 -12.84
N LYS A 9 -2.03 -0.56 -13.82
CA LYS A 9 -2.45 -0.47 -15.22
C LYS A 9 -3.92 -0.87 -15.41
N LEU A 10 -4.36 -1.95 -14.77
CA LEU A 10 -5.77 -2.37 -14.78
C LEU A 10 -6.71 -1.31 -14.18
N ASN A 11 -6.22 -0.55 -13.19
CA ASN A 11 -6.94 0.56 -12.58
C ASN A 11 -6.82 1.90 -13.34
N LYS A 12 -6.24 1.89 -14.55
CA LYS A 12 -5.96 3.08 -15.37
C LYS A 12 -5.08 4.12 -14.65
N MET A 13 -4.18 3.64 -13.78
CA MET A 13 -3.19 4.44 -13.07
C MET A 13 -1.83 4.30 -13.74
N LYS A 14 -1.25 5.41 -14.18
CA LYS A 14 0.09 5.45 -14.79
C LYS A 14 1.11 5.89 -13.75
N ILE A 15 2.15 5.10 -13.53
CA ILE A 15 3.26 5.48 -12.65
C ILE A 15 4.00 6.68 -13.23
N THR A 16 4.20 7.71 -12.41
CA THR A 16 4.95 8.92 -12.76
C THR A 16 6.27 9.01 -12.02
N LYS A 17 6.34 8.52 -10.77
CA LYS A 17 7.55 8.49 -9.96
C LYS A 17 7.54 7.29 -9.02
N VAL A 18 8.70 6.66 -8.82
CA VAL A 18 8.95 5.69 -7.76
C VAL A 18 10.03 6.27 -6.86
N ALA A 19 9.80 6.30 -5.55
CA ALA A 19 10.75 6.85 -4.59
C ALA A 19 12.04 6.02 -4.56
N LYS A 20 13.18 6.71 -4.40
CA LYS A 20 14.44 6.03 -4.13
C LYS A 20 14.48 5.54 -2.69
N LYS A 21 15.32 4.55 -2.42
CA LYS A 21 15.56 4.06 -1.05
C LYS A 21 15.97 5.24 -0.15
N ASN A 22 15.28 5.42 0.98
CA ASN A 22 15.46 6.50 1.96
C ASN A 22 14.95 7.90 1.53
N GLU A 23 14.18 8.01 0.45
CA GLU A 23 13.52 9.26 0.10
C GLU A 23 12.28 9.46 0.98
N ASN A 24 12.17 10.62 1.63
CA ASN A 24 10.97 10.98 2.38
C ASN A 24 9.85 11.34 1.42
N GLY A 25 8.74 10.60 1.47
CA GLY A 25 7.56 10.84 0.65
C GLY A 25 6.91 9.54 0.19
N PRO A 26 5.88 9.61 -0.69
CA PRO A 26 5.18 8.44 -1.22
C PRO A 26 6.09 7.47 -1.95
N ASP A 27 5.87 6.17 -1.77
CA ASP A 27 6.69 5.15 -2.43
C ASP A 27 6.47 5.16 -3.94
N ILE A 28 5.22 5.45 -4.35
CA ILE A 28 4.84 5.56 -5.76
C ILE A 28 3.89 6.75 -5.92
N TRP A 29 4.14 7.52 -6.96
CA TRP A 29 3.18 8.48 -7.52
C TRP A 29 2.58 7.93 -8.80
N VAL A 30 1.26 8.05 -8.91
CA VAL A 30 0.52 7.67 -10.11
C VAL A 30 -0.34 8.83 -10.60
N LEU A 31 -0.68 8.79 -11.89
CA LEU A 31 -1.65 9.68 -12.51
C LEU A 31 -2.86 8.86 -12.97
N LYS A 32 -4.06 9.32 -12.65
CA LYS A 32 -5.31 8.78 -13.19
C LYS A 32 -6.19 9.93 -13.65
N ASN A 33 -6.50 9.96 -14.95
CA ASN A 33 -7.30 11.02 -15.58
C ASN A 33 -6.76 12.44 -15.29
N GLY A 34 -5.43 12.63 -15.31
CA GLY A 34 -4.80 13.92 -15.03
C GLY A 34 -4.70 14.30 -13.55
N VAL A 35 -5.23 13.48 -12.64
CA VAL A 35 -5.14 13.71 -11.19
C VAL A 35 -4.01 12.86 -10.60
N PRO A 36 -3.07 13.46 -9.85
CA PRO A 36 -2.00 12.72 -9.18
C PRO A 36 -2.53 12.04 -7.91
N TYR A 37 -2.06 10.83 -7.64
CA TYR A 37 -2.31 10.10 -6.41
C TYR A 37 -1.02 9.52 -5.82
N SER A 38 -0.90 9.55 -4.50
CA SER A 38 0.19 8.94 -3.74
C SER A 38 -0.17 7.55 -3.23
N ILE A 39 0.83 6.66 -3.20
CA ILE A 39 0.65 5.28 -2.76
C ILE A 39 1.77 4.90 -1.79
N GLU A 40 1.39 4.36 -0.64
CA GLU A 40 2.28 3.63 0.26
C GLU A 40 2.31 2.14 -0.07
N VAL A 41 3.50 1.56 -0.13
CA VAL A 41 3.70 0.13 -0.41
C VAL A 41 4.26 -0.55 0.82
N LYS A 42 3.47 -1.46 1.40
CA LYS A 42 3.91 -2.30 2.53
C LYS A 42 3.98 -3.75 2.10
N LYS A 43 4.90 -4.49 2.73
CA LYS A 43 4.92 -5.96 2.71
C LYS A 43 4.37 -6.45 4.03
N CYS A 44 3.38 -7.34 4.00
CA CYS A 44 2.91 -7.96 5.24
C CYS A 44 3.79 -9.14 5.63
N LYS A 45 3.76 -9.49 6.92
CA LYS A 45 4.47 -10.63 7.49
C LYS A 45 3.46 -11.70 7.89
N ILE A 46 3.70 -12.94 7.50
CA ILE A 46 2.90 -14.08 7.97
C ILE A 46 3.15 -14.27 9.47
N THR A 47 2.07 -14.38 10.22
CA THR A 47 2.06 -14.66 11.66
C THR A 47 1.48 -16.05 11.91
N LYS A 48 1.35 -16.46 13.18
CA LYS A 48 0.81 -17.78 13.53
C LYS A 48 -0.62 -17.94 13.02
N ARG A 49 -1.01 -19.16 12.64
CA ARG A 49 -2.38 -19.52 12.18
C ARG A 49 -2.84 -18.78 10.91
N ASN A 50 -1.97 -18.68 9.90
CA ASN A 50 -2.27 -18.09 8.58
C ASN A 50 -2.69 -16.60 8.56
N SER A 51 -2.75 -15.94 9.71
CA SER A 51 -2.97 -14.50 9.78
C SER A 51 -1.74 -13.75 9.29
N VAL A 52 -1.93 -12.59 8.65
CA VAL A 52 -0.80 -11.71 8.29
C VAL A 52 -0.90 -10.36 8.97
N GLN A 53 0.26 -9.84 9.38
CA GLN A 53 0.39 -8.55 10.03
C GLN A 53 1.01 -7.53 9.08
N VAL A 54 0.36 -6.39 8.93
CA VAL A 54 0.84 -5.24 8.18
C VAL A 54 1.54 -4.29 9.16
N PRO A 55 2.78 -3.83 8.87
CA PRO A 55 3.45 -2.84 9.71
C PRO A 55 2.66 -1.52 9.76
N PRO A 56 2.80 -0.73 10.84
CA PRO A 56 2.15 0.57 10.93
C PRO A 56 2.52 1.51 9.79
N VAL A 57 1.52 2.31 9.40
CA VAL A 57 1.68 3.46 8.51
C VAL A 57 2.41 4.57 9.28
N GLU A 58 3.45 5.12 8.67
CA GLU A 58 4.23 6.23 9.23
C GLU A 58 3.37 7.49 9.31
N LYS A 59 3.58 8.36 10.30
CA LYS A 59 2.71 9.53 10.54
C LYS A 59 2.56 10.44 9.32
N ASN A 60 3.65 10.68 8.61
CA ASN A 60 3.72 11.47 7.38
C ASN A 60 3.08 10.79 6.16
N ARG A 61 2.81 9.47 6.22
CA ARG A 61 2.23 8.68 5.12
C ARG A 61 0.73 8.41 5.29
N ARG A 62 0.15 8.75 6.46
CA ARG A 62 -1.30 8.62 6.72
C ARG A 62 -2.20 9.42 5.78
N ASN A 63 -1.64 10.44 5.12
CA ASN A 63 -2.34 11.27 4.16
C ASN A 63 -2.14 10.81 2.71
N ASP A 64 -1.44 9.69 2.48
CA ASP A 64 -1.38 9.10 1.14
C ASP A 64 -2.79 8.70 0.67
N ASP A 65 -3.04 8.71 -0.64
CA ASP A 65 -4.37 8.39 -1.16
C ASP A 65 -4.69 6.90 -1.03
N PHE A 66 -3.70 6.05 -1.31
CA PHE A 66 -3.85 4.60 -1.33
C PHE A 66 -2.72 3.89 -0.57
N ILE A 67 -3.01 2.65 -0.20
CA ILE A 67 -2.00 1.69 0.27
C ILE A 67 -2.06 0.42 -0.59
N ALA A 68 -0.89 -0.09 -0.96
CA ALA A 68 -0.70 -1.39 -1.60
C ALA A 68 0.03 -2.33 -0.64
N ILE A 69 -0.62 -3.42 -0.26
CA ILE A 69 -0.09 -4.40 0.70
C ILE A 69 0.23 -5.69 -0.04
N ILE A 70 1.52 -6.01 -0.10
CA ILE A 70 2.03 -7.19 -0.80
C ILE A 70 2.09 -8.37 0.17
N HIS A 71 1.29 -9.39 -0.12
CA HIS A 71 1.33 -10.68 0.57
C HIS A 71 2.49 -11.54 0.07
N PRO A 72 3.14 -12.39 0.91
CA PRO A 72 4.24 -13.25 0.47
C PRO A 72 3.89 -14.24 -0.66
N SER A 73 2.64 -14.70 -0.76
CA SER A 73 2.18 -15.50 -1.92
C SER A 73 2.00 -14.67 -3.20
N GLY A 74 2.15 -13.35 -3.11
CA GLY A 74 2.04 -12.41 -4.21
C GLY A 74 0.63 -11.93 -4.53
N TYR A 75 -0.33 -12.09 -3.61
CA TYR A 75 -1.56 -11.28 -3.63
C TYR A 75 -1.24 -9.83 -3.24
N ILE A 76 -2.00 -8.89 -3.80
CA ILE A 76 -1.89 -7.47 -3.47
C ILE A 76 -3.27 -6.99 -3.03
N LEU A 77 -3.36 -6.51 -1.79
CA LEU A 77 -4.50 -5.72 -1.37
C LEU A 77 -4.22 -4.27 -1.75
N PHE A 78 -5.16 -3.64 -2.45
CA PHE A 78 -5.08 -2.23 -2.87
C PHE A 78 -6.37 -1.53 -2.50
N GLU A 79 -6.28 -0.50 -1.67
CA GLU A 79 -7.45 0.19 -1.11
C GLU A 79 -7.10 1.63 -0.68
N PRO A 80 -8.11 2.49 -0.46
CA PRO A 80 -7.89 3.83 0.06
C PRO A 80 -7.23 3.82 1.44
N MET A 81 -6.27 4.71 1.67
CA MET A 81 -5.56 4.81 2.96
C MET A 81 -6.52 5.02 4.14
N LYS A 82 -7.60 5.80 3.94
CA LYS A 82 -8.62 6.02 4.97
C LYS A 82 -9.28 4.72 5.44
N HIS A 83 -9.57 3.79 4.53
CA HIS A 83 -10.16 2.49 4.86
C HIS A 83 -9.15 1.59 5.57
N HIS A 84 -7.87 1.69 5.19
CA HIS A 84 -6.81 0.98 5.87
C HIS A 84 -6.70 1.42 7.33
N LEU A 85 -6.61 2.73 7.56
CA LEU A 85 -6.42 3.32 8.88
C LEU A 85 -7.59 3.04 9.83
N SER A 86 -8.83 3.01 9.33
CA SER A 86 -9.99 2.65 10.15
C SER A 86 -10.00 1.17 10.58
N SER A 87 -9.29 0.31 9.83
CA SER A 87 -9.17 -1.12 10.09
C SER A 87 -7.92 -1.48 10.91
N CYS A 88 -7.12 -0.48 11.32
CA CYS A 88 -5.91 -0.69 12.10
C CYS A 88 -6.19 -0.69 13.61
N THR A 89 -5.44 -1.51 14.33
CA THR A 89 -5.35 -1.49 15.79
C THR A 89 -4.81 -0.15 16.31
N PRO A 90 -4.97 0.18 17.61
CA PRO A 90 -4.39 1.39 18.20
C PRO A 90 -2.87 1.52 18.04
N LYS A 91 -2.14 0.40 17.90
CA LYS A 91 -0.70 0.36 17.63
C LYS A 91 -0.35 0.53 16.14
N GLY A 92 -1.35 0.76 15.28
CA GLY A 92 -1.21 0.97 13.84
C GLY A 92 -1.07 -0.31 13.02
N TYR A 93 -1.10 -1.49 13.64
CA TYR A 93 -1.05 -2.77 12.92
C TYR A 93 -2.41 -3.15 12.38
N ARG A 94 -2.43 -3.87 11.25
CA ARG A 94 -3.63 -4.55 10.75
C ARG A 94 -3.38 -6.04 10.57
N THR A 95 -4.34 -6.85 10.99
CA THR A 95 -4.41 -8.26 10.64
C THR A 95 -5.28 -8.43 9.41
N LEU A 96 -4.77 -9.12 8.40
CA LEU A 96 -5.56 -9.53 7.23
C LEU A 96 -5.68 -11.06 7.22
N TRP A 97 -6.80 -11.55 6.69
CA TRP A 97 -7.08 -12.97 6.43
C TRP A 97 -6.87 -13.85 7.67
N SER A 98 -7.90 -13.94 8.51
CA SER A 98 -7.97 -14.87 9.66
C SER A 98 -8.77 -16.11 9.31
#